data_AF-A0A6B0ZSG1-F1
#
_entry.id   AF-A0A6B0ZSG1-F1
#
_cell.length_a   1.000
_cell.length_b   1.000
_cell.length_c   1.000
_cell.angle_alpha   90.00
_cell.angle_beta   90.00
_cell.angle_gamma   90.00
#
_symmetry.space_group_name_H-M   'P 1'
#
loop_
_entity.id
_entity.type
_entity.pdbx_description
1 polymer ?
#
loop_
_entity_poly.entity_id
_entity_poly.type
_entity_poly.pdbx_seq_one_letter_code
_entity_poly.pdbx_strand_id
1 'polypeptide(L)'
;MSRVDLTGVAAVDVETATSSPSSVCQIGVAAILDGKIASRSWLVKPPGNRYDIKNVGIHGITADDTVSSPGFPEAWAQAVDFIGGRTVIAHNAEFDMNCINAAMAHYEQPEPAFGSIGCTLRMAHLVWPERTKSYRLTTLCQELGIEQKAHDAGSDAAATLALAQHLAVEWSKGTAVDLIQASNRGWRERSQQAMRRVSRGSTNPPSSRQVDLMKKLLGERGIDDRQVLPLLKTSGQMSGLIDALFEEKRGAHRNDLNYRAKFDKKLRRVVEEG
;
A
#
# COMPACT_ATOMS: atom_id res chain seq x y z
N MET A 1 25.37 -14.41 8.12
CA MET A 1 24.80 -13.34 7.27
C MET A 1 25.36 -12.02 7.70
N SER A 2 25.80 -11.16 6.77
CA SER A 2 26.22 -9.80 7.13
C SER A 2 25.00 -9.01 7.65
N ARG A 3 25.22 -8.00 8.49
CA ARG A 3 24.11 -7.19 9.04
C ARG A 3 23.23 -6.53 7.98
N VAL A 4 23.79 -6.28 6.79
CA VAL A 4 23.18 -5.54 5.68
C VAL A 4 22.86 -6.46 4.50
N ASP A 5 22.90 -7.79 4.68
CA ASP A 5 22.62 -8.73 3.60
C ASP A 5 21.15 -8.62 3.15
N LEU A 6 20.97 -8.08 1.95
CA LEU A 6 19.68 -7.89 1.29
C LEU A 6 19.59 -8.73 -0.01
N THR A 7 20.46 -9.72 -0.20
CA THR A 7 20.44 -10.60 -1.40
C THR A 7 19.14 -11.41 -1.52
N GLY A 8 18.52 -11.72 -0.37
CA GLY A 8 17.20 -12.35 -0.27
C GLY A 8 16.01 -11.38 -0.36
N VAL A 9 16.22 -10.13 -0.80
CA VAL A 9 15.20 -9.08 -0.86
C VAL A 9 15.05 -8.55 -2.29
N ALA A 10 13.81 -8.30 -2.70
CA ALA A 10 13.47 -7.61 -3.94
C ALA A 10 12.60 -6.39 -3.62
N ALA A 11 12.91 -5.25 -4.23
CA ALA A 11 12.07 -4.06 -4.18
C ALA A 11 11.11 -4.05 -5.37
N VAL A 12 9.86 -3.65 -5.14
CA VAL A 12 8.83 -3.47 -6.17
C VAL A 12 8.31 -2.04 -6.11
N ASP A 13 7.97 -1.51 -7.28
CA ASP A 13 7.30 -0.22 -7.47
C ASP A 13 6.33 -0.32 -8.66
N VAL A 14 5.22 0.40 -8.63
CA VAL A 14 4.24 0.43 -9.74
C VAL A 14 3.77 1.85 -10.08
N GLU A 15 3.60 2.09 -11.37
CA GLU A 15 2.94 3.28 -11.89
C GLU A 15 1.52 2.95 -12.36
N THR A 16 0.58 3.89 -12.21
CA THR A 16 -0.82 3.71 -12.67
C THR A 16 -1.17 4.70 -13.77
N ALA A 17 -1.90 4.24 -14.79
CA ALA A 17 -2.35 5.07 -15.91
C ALA A 17 -3.48 6.04 -15.54
N THR A 18 -4.26 5.73 -14.49
CA THR A 18 -5.39 6.53 -14.02
C THR A 18 -5.41 6.58 -12.49
N SER A 19 -6.42 7.24 -11.92
CA SER A 19 -6.72 7.16 -10.48
C SER A 19 -7.18 5.78 -10.00
N SER A 20 -7.53 4.87 -10.91
CA SER A 20 -7.91 3.49 -10.56
C SER A 20 -6.68 2.67 -10.15
N PRO A 21 -6.68 2.01 -8.98
CA PRO A 21 -5.59 1.12 -8.58
C PRO A 21 -5.37 -0.07 -9.53
N SER A 22 -6.40 -0.51 -10.26
CA SER A 22 -6.26 -1.62 -11.23
C SER A 22 -5.59 -1.20 -12.54
N SER A 23 -5.27 0.08 -12.72
CA SER A 23 -4.75 0.64 -13.97
C SER A 23 -3.22 0.66 -14.05
N VAL A 24 -2.55 -0.30 -13.42
CA VAL A 24 -1.07 -0.38 -13.46
C VAL A 24 -0.59 -0.37 -14.92
N CYS A 25 0.35 0.54 -15.23
CA CYS A 25 0.95 0.72 -16.56
C CYS A 25 2.44 0.43 -16.61
N GLN A 26 3.11 0.38 -15.46
CA GLN A 26 4.50 -0.06 -15.35
C GLN A 26 4.69 -0.80 -14.04
N ILE A 27 5.50 -1.86 -14.09
CA ILE A 27 5.96 -2.61 -12.92
C ILE A 27 7.47 -2.51 -12.91
N GLY A 28 8.06 -2.12 -11.78
CA GLY A 28 9.49 -2.11 -11.56
C GLY A 28 9.87 -3.10 -10.48
N VAL A 29 10.94 -3.86 -10.70
CA VAL A 29 11.52 -4.74 -9.69
C VAL A 29 13.03 -4.58 -9.65
N ALA A 30 13.60 -4.50 -8.45
CA ALA A 30 15.04 -4.49 -8.24
C ALA A 30 15.46 -5.57 -7.23
N ALA A 31 16.63 -6.17 -7.46
CA ALA A 31 17.23 -7.17 -6.58
C ALA A 31 18.76 -7.04 -6.63
N ILE A 32 19.46 -7.66 -5.66
CA ILE A 32 20.92 -7.75 -5.71
C ILE A 32 21.31 -8.99 -6.52
N LEU A 33 21.98 -8.78 -7.66
CA LEU A 33 22.54 -9.80 -8.53
C LEU A 33 24.05 -9.57 -8.62
N ASP A 34 24.85 -10.61 -8.39
CA ASP A 34 26.33 -10.53 -8.40
C ASP A 34 26.91 -9.37 -7.59
N GLY A 35 26.30 -9.11 -6.43
CA GLY A 35 26.72 -8.04 -5.50
C GLY A 35 26.32 -6.62 -5.92
N LYS A 36 25.56 -6.44 -7.00
CA LYS A 36 25.09 -5.13 -7.48
C LYS A 36 23.57 -5.08 -7.51
N ILE A 37 23.00 -3.89 -7.27
CA ILE A 37 21.58 -3.68 -7.52
C ILE A 37 21.36 -3.73 -9.03
N ALA A 38 20.49 -4.63 -9.45
CA ALA A 38 19.97 -4.72 -10.81
C ALA A 38 18.46 -4.50 -10.76
N SER A 39 17.93 -3.71 -11.69
CA SER A 39 16.50 -3.52 -11.85
C SER A 39 16.04 -3.85 -13.26
N ARG A 40 14.75 -4.22 -13.35
CA ARG A 40 14.03 -4.40 -14.59
C ARG A 40 12.65 -3.76 -14.44
N SER A 41 12.12 -3.25 -15.54
CA SER A 41 10.74 -2.79 -15.61
C SER A 41 10.01 -3.44 -16.77
N TRP A 42 8.69 -3.54 -16.63
CA TRP A 42 7.77 -4.06 -17.63
C TRP A 42 6.65 -3.05 -17.82
N LEU A 43 6.42 -2.67 -19.07
CA LEU A 43 5.22 -1.93 -19.43
C LEU A 43 4.01 -2.87 -19.42
N VAL A 44 2.89 -2.33 -18.98
CA VAL A 44 1.61 -3.02 -18.85
C VAL A 44 0.58 -2.25 -19.64
N LYS A 45 -0.22 -2.96 -20.43
CA LYS A 45 -1.42 -2.40 -21.04
C LYS A 45 -2.54 -2.38 -19.99
N PRO A 46 -2.91 -1.21 -19.44
CA PRO A 46 -3.97 -1.15 -18.43
C PRO A 46 -5.34 -1.43 -19.07
N PRO A 47 -6.37 -1.77 -18.28
CA PRO A 47 -7.72 -1.98 -18.78
C PRO A 47 -8.21 -0.81 -19.64
N GLY A 48 -8.66 -1.12 -20.86
CA GLY A 48 -9.11 -0.12 -21.84
C GLY A 48 -8.02 0.79 -22.41
N ASN A 49 -6.74 0.56 -22.08
CA ASN A 49 -5.58 1.37 -22.47
C ASN A 49 -5.78 2.89 -22.24
N ARG A 50 -6.50 3.27 -21.18
CA ARG A 50 -6.87 4.65 -20.87
C ARG A 50 -5.84 5.28 -19.94
N TYR A 51 -5.46 6.52 -20.23
CA TYR A 51 -4.53 7.32 -19.42
C TYR A 51 -5.14 8.66 -19.03
N ASP A 52 -4.99 9.03 -17.76
CA ASP A 52 -5.29 10.38 -17.27
C ASP A 52 -4.07 11.29 -17.49
N ILE A 53 -4.32 12.52 -17.95
CA ILE A 53 -3.27 13.53 -18.21
C ILE A 53 -2.38 13.75 -16.97
N LYS A 54 -2.96 13.69 -15.77
CA LYS A 54 -2.22 13.86 -14.51
C LYS A 54 -1.20 12.75 -14.29
N ASN A 55 -1.55 11.50 -14.58
CA ASN A 55 -0.66 10.35 -14.42
C ASN A 55 0.46 10.38 -15.46
N VAL A 56 0.11 10.65 -16.73
CA VAL A 56 1.09 10.86 -17.80
C VAL A 56 2.06 11.98 -17.44
N GLY A 57 1.58 13.09 -16.84
CA GLY A 57 2.42 14.18 -16.39
C GLY A 57 3.40 13.84 -15.26
N ILE A 58 3.22 12.72 -14.57
CA ILE A 58 4.10 12.23 -13.49
C ILE A 58 5.19 11.32 -14.07
N HIS A 59 4.80 10.27 -14.79
CA HIS A 59 5.72 9.20 -15.24
C HIS A 59 6.06 9.24 -16.74
N GLY A 60 5.34 10.03 -17.53
CA GLY A 60 5.55 10.18 -18.98
C GLY A 60 4.97 9.07 -19.87
N ILE A 61 4.63 7.91 -19.32
CA ILE A 61 4.00 6.78 -20.06
C ILE A 61 2.63 7.17 -20.63
N THR A 62 2.40 6.79 -21.89
CA THR A 62 1.20 7.06 -22.67
C THR A 62 0.50 5.77 -23.13
N ALA A 63 -0.68 5.93 -23.72
CA ALA A 63 -1.40 4.83 -24.35
C ALA A 63 -0.62 4.21 -25.51
N ASP A 64 0.18 4.99 -26.24
CA ASP A 64 0.97 4.53 -27.38
C ASP A 64 2.15 3.66 -26.92
N ASP A 65 2.77 3.99 -25.80
CA ASP A 65 3.86 3.20 -25.22
C ASP A 65 3.41 1.78 -24.81
N THR A 66 2.12 1.63 -24.48
CA THR A 66 1.58 0.41 -23.88
C THR A 66 0.59 -0.35 -24.77
N VAL A 67 0.29 0.15 -25.97
CA VAL A 67 -0.72 -0.43 -26.86
C VAL A 67 -0.42 -1.89 -27.24
N SER A 68 0.87 -2.22 -27.39
CA SER A 68 1.40 -3.55 -27.71
C SER A 68 1.95 -4.31 -26.50
N SER A 69 1.86 -3.73 -25.30
CA SER A 69 2.33 -4.37 -24.07
C SER A 69 1.36 -5.46 -23.60
N PRO A 70 1.85 -6.45 -22.83
CA PRO A 70 1.00 -7.45 -22.20
C PRO A 70 0.01 -6.83 -21.21
N GLY A 71 -1.05 -7.58 -20.87
CA GLY A 71 -1.92 -7.27 -19.74
C GLY A 71 -1.17 -7.42 -18.41
N PHE A 72 -1.83 -7.02 -17.32
CA PHE A 72 -1.22 -7.09 -16.00
C PHE A 72 -0.81 -8.51 -15.58
N PRO A 73 -1.63 -9.57 -15.77
CA PRO A 73 -1.25 -10.92 -15.34
C PRO A 73 0.05 -11.43 -15.97
N GLU A 74 0.24 -11.22 -17.27
CA GLU A 74 1.43 -11.70 -17.99
C GLU A 74 2.67 -10.88 -17.66
N ALA A 75 2.54 -9.57 -17.49
CA ALA A 75 3.64 -8.72 -17.03
C ALA A 75 4.05 -9.05 -15.59
N TRP A 76 3.06 -9.26 -14.72
CA TRP A 76 3.28 -9.60 -13.33
C TRP A 76 3.93 -10.98 -13.15
N ALA A 77 3.57 -11.97 -13.97
CA ALA A 77 4.25 -13.27 -13.97
C ALA A 77 5.76 -13.12 -14.22
N GLN A 78 6.16 -12.31 -15.21
CA GLN A 78 7.57 -12.02 -15.49
C GLN A 78 8.26 -11.28 -14.34
N ALA A 79 7.55 -10.36 -13.68
CA ALA A 79 8.04 -9.67 -12.50
C ALA A 79 8.26 -10.65 -11.33
N VAL A 80 7.33 -11.58 -11.10
CA VAL A 80 7.43 -12.64 -10.08
C VAL A 80 8.63 -13.55 -10.33
N ASP A 81 8.89 -13.92 -11.59
CA ASP A 81 10.07 -14.70 -11.96
C ASP A 81 11.37 -13.96 -11.58
N PHE A 82 11.42 -12.64 -11.80
CA PHE A 82 12.56 -11.81 -11.41
C PHE A 82 12.67 -11.66 -9.88
N ILE A 83 11.55 -11.51 -9.16
CA ILE A 83 11.51 -11.52 -7.69
C ILE A 83 12.13 -12.81 -7.16
N GLY A 84 11.81 -13.96 -7.77
CA GLY A 84 12.48 -15.22 -7.50
C GLY A 84 12.35 -15.70 -6.06
N GLY A 85 11.17 -15.53 -5.45
CA GLY A 85 10.89 -15.94 -4.06
C GLY A 85 11.53 -15.07 -2.97
N ARG A 86 12.19 -13.96 -3.33
CA ARG A 86 12.75 -13.01 -2.37
C ARG A 86 11.67 -12.32 -1.54
N THR A 87 12.04 -11.85 -0.35
CA THR A 87 11.18 -11.00 0.45
C THR A 87 10.93 -9.68 -0.29
N VAL A 88 9.66 -9.34 -0.49
CA VAL A 88 9.27 -8.11 -1.18
C VAL A 88 9.32 -6.91 -0.24
N ILE A 89 9.91 -5.82 -0.71
CA ILE A 89 9.83 -4.49 -0.10
C ILE A 89 9.31 -3.46 -1.12
N ALA A 90 8.75 -2.35 -0.64
CA ALA A 90 8.39 -1.20 -1.46
C ALA A 90 8.47 0.10 -0.64
N HIS A 91 8.53 1.25 -1.30
CA HIS A 91 8.48 2.55 -0.61
C HIS A 91 7.03 3.02 -0.52
N ASN A 92 6.48 3.07 0.69
CA ASN A 92 5.02 3.20 0.90
C ASN A 92 4.23 1.99 0.36
N ALA A 93 4.71 0.79 0.68
CA ALA A 93 4.20 -0.50 0.19
C ALA A 93 2.68 -0.73 0.21
N GLU A 94 1.91 0.01 1.02
CA GLU A 94 0.45 -0.08 0.98
C GLU A 94 -0.13 0.36 -0.37
N PHE A 95 0.48 1.36 -1.02
CA PHE A 95 0.08 1.82 -2.34
C PHE A 95 0.32 0.75 -3.41
N ASP A 96 1.55 0.25 -3.51
CA ASP A 96 1.93 -0.71 -4.55
C ASP A 96 1.12 -1.99 -4.45
N MET A 97 1.00 -2.53 -3.23
CA MET A 97 0.28 -3.77 -2.98
C MET A 97 -1.21 -3.62 -3.23
N ASN A 98 -1.79 -2.44 -2.95
CA ASN A 98 -3.18 -2.16 -3.30
C ASN A 98 -3.38 -2.12 -4.83
N CYS A 99 -2.44 -1.55 -5.58
CA CYS A 99 -2.52 -1.52 -7.04
C CYS A 99 -2.36 -2.93 -7.65
N ILE A 100 -1.38 -3.70 -7.17
CA ILE A 100 -1.15 -5.09 -7.58
C ILE A 100 -2.38 -5.94 -7.29
N ASN A 101 -2.93 -5.90 -6.07
CA ASN A 101 -4.11 -6.68 -5.70
C ASN A 101 -5.34 -6.27 -6.51
N ALA A 102 -5.56 -4.96 -6.71
CA ALA A 102 -6.68 -4.48 -7.51
C ALA A 102 -6.56 -4.89 -8.99
N ALA A 103 -5.33 -4.88 -9.54
CA ALA A 103 -5.09 -5.33 -10.89
C ALA A 103 -5.31 -6.85 -11.02
N MET A 104 -4.81 -7.67 -10.08
CA MET A 104 -5.08 -9.12 -10.06
C MET A 104 -6.59 -9.40 -9.98
N ALA A 105 -7.30 -8.72 -9.06
CA ALA A 105 -8.74 -8.87 -8.90
C ALA A 105 -9.52 -8.47 -10.16
N HIS A 106 -9.09 -7.43 -10.88
CA HIS A 106 -9.71 -7.02 -12.14
C HIS A 106 -9.66 -8.12 -13.21
N TYR A 107 -8.58 -8.90 -13.24
CA TYR A 107 -8.39 -10.02 -14.17
C TYR A 107 -8.80 -11.38 -13.56
N GLU A 108 -9.54 -11.36 -12.44
CA GLU A 108 -10.00 -12.56 -11.72
C GLU A 108 -8.86 -13.52 -11.35
N GLN A 109 -7.66 -12.97 -11.15
CA GLN A 109 -6.48 -13.71 -10.73
C GLN A 109 -6.37 -13.80 -9.20
N PRO A 110 -5.78 -14.87 -8.65
CA PRO A 110 -5.57 -14.99 -7.22
C PRO A 110 -4.62 -13.90 -6.70
N GLU A 111 -4.82 -13.44 -5.48
CA GLU A 111 -3.90 -12.51 -4.84
C GLU A 111 -2.48 -13.09 -4.78
N PRO A 112 -1.42 -12.28 -5.00
CA PRO A 112 -0.05 -12.75 -4.87
C PRO A 112 0.21 -13.22 -3.44
N ALA A 113 0.67 -14.46 -3.30
CA ALA A 113 1.01 -15.05 -2.01
C ALA A 113 2.38 -14.55 -1.53
N PHE A 114 2.48 -13.26 -1.22
CA PHE A 114 3.64 -12.74 -0.52
C PHE A 114 3.51 -13.02 0.98
N GLY A 115 4.64 -13.38 1.60
CA GLY A 115 4.74 -13.43 3.06
C GLY A 115 4.71 -12.02 3.67
N SER A 116 5.60 -11.73 4.61
CA SER A 116 5.71 -10.37 5.13
C SER A 116 6.30 -9.43 4.07
N ILE A 117 5.54 -8.41 3.66
CA ILE A 117 6.02 -7.32 2.82
C ILE A 117 6.69 -6.24 3.69
N GLY A 118 7.89 -5.80 3.32
CA GLY A 118 8.59 -4.69 3.98
C GLY A 118 8.23 -3.33 3.38
N CYS A 119 8.40 -2.27 4.16
CA CYS A 119 8.10 -0.90 3.72
C CYS A 119 9.23 0.05 4.12
N THR A 120 9.98 0.56 3.15
CA THR A 120 11.14 1.41 3.42
C THR A 120 10.77 2.75 4.04
N LEU A 121 9.56 3.26 3.78
CA LEU A 121 8.99 4.40 4.50
C LEU A 121 8.85 4.12 6.00
N ARG A 122 8.34 2.93 6.39
CA ARG A 122 8.24 2.53 7.80
C ARG A 122 9.61 2.29 8.42
N MET A 123 10.55 1.72 7.66
CA MET A 123 11.94 1.53 8.10
C MET A 123 12.59 2.89 8.36
N ALA A 124 12.45 3.86 7.44
CA ALA A 124 13.00 5.20 7.60
C ALA A 124 12.43 5.90 8.84
N HIS A 125 11.11 5.82 9.07
CA HIS A 125 10.50 6.35 10.31
C HIS A 125 11.00 5.68 11.58
N LEU A 126 11.39 4.40 11.52
CA LEU A 126 11.93 3.67 12.65
C LEU A 126 13.39 4.03 12.92
N VAL A 127 14.19 4.21 11.87
CA VAL A 127 15.62 4.54 11.96
C VAL A 127 15.83 6.01 12.30
N TRP A 128 15.02 6.92 11.76
CA TRP A 128 15.15 8.37 11.93
C TRP A 128 13.94 9.05 12.59
N PRO A 129 13.49 8.63 13.78
CA PRO A 129 12.23 9.09 14.38
C PRO A 129 12.13 10.62 14.56
N GLU A 130 13.26 11.31 14.78
CA GLU A 130 13.33 12.76 15.00
C GLU A 130 13.46 13.59 13.70
N ARG A 131 13.44 12.93 12.53
CA ARG A 131 13.55 13.64 11.25
C ARG A 131 12.33 14.51 11.01
N THR A 132 12.58 15.78 10.68
CA THR A 132 11.57 16.80 10.40
C THR A 132 11.28 16.98 8.90
N LYS A 133 12.23 16.60 8.04
CA LYS A 133 12.08 16.65 6.58
C LYS A 133 11.23 15.51 6.04
N SER A 134 10.76 15.66 4.81
CA SER A 134 9.94 14.65 4.13
C SER A 134 10.64 13.28 4.05
N TYR A 135 9.82 12.23 4.07
CA TYR A 135 10.21 10.84 3.85
C TYR A 135 9.87 10.33 2.45
N ARG A 136 9.46 11.21 1.53
CA ARG A 136 9.29 10.83 0.12
C ARG A 136 10.59 10.24 -0.41
N LEU A 137 10.50 9.17 -1.20
CA LEU A 137 11.66 8.51 -1.81
C LEU A 137 12.60 9.52 -2.47
N THR A 138 12.06 10.42 -3.31
CA THR A 138 12.84 11.47 -3.99
C THR A 138 13.63 12.36 -3.04
N THR A 139 13.05 12.75 -1.90
CA THR A 139 13.75 13.56 -0.89
C THR A 139 14.88 12.77 -0.23
N LEU A 140 14.63 11.50 0.11
CA LEU A 140 15.64 10.65 0.73
C LEU A 140 16.77 10.33 -0.23
N CYS A 141 16.46 10.02 -1.49
CA CYS A 141 17.45 9.73 -2.52
C CYS A 141 18.35 10.93 -2.79
N GLN A 142 17.78 12.12 -2.91
CA GLN A 142 18.55 13.36 -3.09
C GLN A 142 19.53 13.61 -1.93
N GLU A 143 19.11 13.40 -0.68
CA GLU A 143 19.97 13.63 0.48
C GLU A 143 21.07 12.57 0.66
N LEU A 144 20.78 11.33 0.29
CA LEU A 144 21.72 10.20 0.41
C LEU A 144 22.62 10.04 -0.81
N GLY A 145 22.41 10.81 -1.89
CA GLY A 145 23.13 10.67 -3.15
C GLY A 145 22.78 9.38 -3.89
N ILE A 146 21.56 8.85 -3.71
CA ILE A 146 21.06 7.68 -4.44
C ILE A 146 20.55 8.17 -5.80
N GLU A 147 21.09 7.60 -6.88
CA GLU A 147 20.65 7.90 -8.23
C GLU A 147 19.21 7.42 -8.46
N GLN A 148 18.38 8.31 -9.01
CA GLN A 148 16.97 8.03 -9.26
C GLN A 148 16.46 8.88 -10.43
N LYS A 149 15.88 8.22 -11.43
CA LYS A 149 14.95 8.83 -12.37
C LYS A 149 13.54 8.72 -11.78
N ALA A 150 13.11 9.75 -11.07
CA ALA A 150 11.84 9.74 -10.35
C ALA A 150 10.66 9.40 -11.28
N HIS A 151 9.73 8.59 -10.78
CA HIS A 151 8.54 8.13 -11.50
C HIS A 151 8.83 7.23 -12.72
N ASP A 152 9.99 6.57 -12.69
CA ASP A 152 10.25 5.37 -13.48
C ASP A 152 10.27 4.18 -12.53
N ALA A 153 9.34 3.24 -12.68
CA ALA A 153 9.16 2.18 -11.69
C ALA A 153 10.43 1.33 -11.49
N GLY A 154 11.21 1.09 -12.55
CA GLY A 154 12.47 0.34 -12.46
C GLY A 154 13.54 1.10 -11.68
N SER A 155 13.64 2.41 -11.92
CA SER A 155 14.53 3.29 -11.16
C SER A 155 14.08 3.44 -9.70
N ASP A 156 12.79 3.56 -9.44
CA ASP A 156 12.24 3.77 -8.10
C ASP A 156 12.33 2.50 -7.24
N ALA A 157 12.17 1.32 -7.86
CA ALA A 157 12.49 0.04 -7.24
C ALA A 157 13.99 -0.06 -6.87
N ALA A 158 14.89 0.32 -7.78
CA ALA A 158 16.34 0.31 -7.50
C ALA A 158 16.71 1.26 -6.36
N ALA A 159 16.18 2.48 -6.39
CA ALA A 159 16.35 3.48 -5.36
C ALA A 159 15.77 3.03 -4.01
N THR A 160 14.63 2.35 -4.01
CA THR A 160 14.03 1.73 -2.81
C THR A 160 14.95 0.69 -2.19
N LEU A 161 15.56 -0.17 -3.00
CA LEU A 161 16.50 -1.19 -2.51
C LEU A 161 17.80 -0.57 -1.98
N ALA A 162 18.32 0.46 -2.65
CA ALA A 162 19.47 1.22 -2.17
C ALA A 162 19.16 1.90 -0.83
N LEU A 163 18.00 2.55 -0.71
CA LEU A 163 17.55 3.15 0.55
C LEU A 163 17.46 2.09 1.67
N ALA A 164 16.95 0.89 1.38
CA ALA A 164 16.94 -0.19 2.34
C ALA A 164 18.35 -0.60 2.81
N GLN A 165 19.35 -0.60 1.91
CA GLN A 165 20.76 -0.82 2.28
C GLN A 165 21.27 0.27 3.23
N HIS A 166 21.04 1.55 2.91
CA HIS A 166 21.43 2.67 3.78
C HIS A 166 20.81 2.56 5.18
N LEU A 167 19.50 2.32 5.25
CA LEU A 167 18.78 2.14 6.51
C LEU A 167 19.28 0.94 7.31
N ALA A 168 19.63 -0.16 6.64
CA ALA A 168 20.17 -1.35 7.28
C ALA A 168 21.60 -1.15 7.80
N VAL A 169 22.43 -0.32 7.15
CA VAL A 169 23.75 0.08 7.67
C VAL A 169 23.61 0.87 8.98
N GLU A 170 22.67 1.81 9.04
CA GLU A 170 22.43 2.62 10.23
C GLU A 170 21.71 1.85 11.36
N TRP A 171 21.04 0.75 11.02
CA TRP A 171 20.33 -0.06 12.00
C TRP A 171 21.26 -0.87 12.89
N SER A 172 21.37 -0.47 14.15
CA SER A 172 22.28 -1.11 15.13
C SER A 172 21.72 -2.36 15.81
N LYS A 173 20.42 -2.64 15.68
CA LYS A 173 19.69 -3.64 16.51
C LYS A 173 19.45 -4.99 15.82
N GLY A 174 20.21 -5.34 14.80
CA GLY A 174 20.09 -6.66 14.15
C GLY A 174 20.48 -6.65 12.68
N THR A 175 19.88 -7.58 11.93
CA THR A 175 20.01 -7.71 10.48
C THR A 175 19.02 -6.82 9.72
N ALA A 176 19.20 -6.69 8.41
CA ALA A 176 18.24 -6.03 7.53
C ALA A 176 16.83 -6.68 7.58
N VAL A 177 16.77 -8.01 7.73
CA VAL A 177 15.50 -8.74 7.92
C VAL A 177 14.85 -8.35 9.25
N ASP A 178 15.63 -8.22 10.33
CA ASP A 178 15.11 -7.77 11.63
C ASP A 178 14.56 -6.34 11.55
N LEU A 179 15.20 -5.47 10.78
CA LEU A 179 14.71 -4.11 10.52
C LEU A 179 13.34 -4.13 9.81
N ILE A 180 13.21 -4.94 8.74
CA ILE A 180 11.94 -5.11 8.03
C ILE A 180 10.84 -5.55 9.01
N GLN A 181 11.10 -6.59 9.80
CA GLN A 181 10.14 -7.11 10.76
C GLN A 181 9.80 -6.11 11.88
N ALA A 182 10.81 -5.41 12.43
CA ALA A 182 10.63 -4.42 13.49
C ALA A 182 9.80 -3.22 13.01
N SER A 183 10.05 -2.74 11.79
CA SER A 183 9.30 -1.64 11.19
C SER A 183 7.81 -1.99 11.01
N ASN A 184 7.52 -3.25 10.67
CA ASN A 184 6.16 -3.77 10.55
C ASN A 184 5.44 -3.91 11.90
N ARG A 185 6.13 -4.39 12.95
CA ARG A 185 5.55 -4.49 14.31
C ARG A 185 5.21 -3.12 14.89
N GLY A 186 6.16 -2.20 14.87
CA GLY A 186 5.95 -0.85 15.42
C GLY A 186 4.83 -0.09 14.71
N TRP A 187 4.65 -0.32 13.40
CA TRP A 187 3.50 0.24 12.68
C TRP A 187 2.17 -0.36 13.14
N ARG A 188 2.06 -1.70 13.26
CA ARG A 188 0.84 -2.37 13.73
C ARG A 188 0.42 -1.89 15.12
N GLU A 189 1.37 -1.76 16.04
CA GLU A 189 1.12 -1.28 17.40
C GLU A 189 0.62 0.17 17.41
N ARG A 190 1.26 1.07 16.65
CA ARG A 190 0.81 2.46 16.51
C ARG A 190 -0.57 2.58 15.88
N SER A 191 -0.86 1.80 14.83
CA SER A 191 -2.19 1.76 14.21
C SER A 191 -3.24 1.25 15.20
N GLN A 192 -2.95 0.21 15.98
CA GLN A 192 -3.86 -0.30 17.01
C GLN A 192 -4.08 0.71 18.14
N GLN A 193 -3.04 1.43 18.57
CA GLN A 193 -3.15 2.46 19.61
C GLN A 193 -3.94 3.68 19.12
N ALA A 194 -3.73 4.12 17.88
CA ALA A 194 -4.50 5.18 17.25
C ALA A 194 -5.99 4.79 17.16
N MET A 195 -6.31 3.56 16.73
CA MET A 195 -7.68 3.06 16.72
C MET A 195 -8.30 2.99 18.12
N ARG A 196 -7.55 2.54 19.13
CA ARG A 196 -8.01 2.54 20.54
C ARG A 196 -8.31 3.94 21.08
N ARG A 197 -7.61 4.98 20.59
CA ARG A 197 -7.90 6.39 20.95
C ARG A 197 -9.17 6.88 20.27
N VAL A 198 -9.41 6.49 19.02
CA VAL A 198 -10.67 6.78 18.31
C VAL A 198 -11.85 6.10 19.01
N SER A 199 -11.73 4.82 19.41
CA SER A 199 -12.79 4.09 20.12
C SER A 199 -12.99 4.51 21.59
N ARG A 200 -12.11 5.33 22.18
CA ARG A 200 -12.19 5.76 23.61
C ARG A 200 -12.64 7.20 23.83
N GLY A 201 -13.08 7.88 22.78
CA GLY A 201 -13.64 9.22 22.87
C GLY A 201 -12.63 10.31 22.54
N SER A 202 -12.87 11.00 21.42
CA SER A 202 -12.44 12.38 21.22
C SER A 202 -13.41 13.04 20.24
N THR A 203 -13.95 14.17 20.65
CA THR A 203 -14.99 15.00 20.01
C THR A 203 -14.50 15.79 18.79
N ASN A 204 -13.45 15.32 18.11
CA ASN A 204 -12.98 15.97 16.90
C ASN A 204 -13.65 15.37 15.67
N PRO A 205 -14.11 16.19 14.72
CA PRO A 205 -14.64 15.68 13.46
C PRO A 205 -13.57 14.82 12.75
N PRO A 206 -13.99 13.74 12.08
CA PRO A 206 -13.06 12.85 11.39
C PRO A 206 -12.25 13.63 10.35
N SER A 207 -10.95 13.33 10.26
CA SER A 207 -10.09 13.87 9.21
C SER A 207 -10.61 13.46 7.82
N SER A 208 -10.28 14.22 6.78
CA SER A 208 -10.72 13.94 5.40
C SER A 208 -10.42 12.49 4.98
N ARG A 209 -9.27 11.95 5.37
CA ARG A 209 -8.90 10.54 5.12
C ARG A 209 -9.80 9.53 5.84
N GLN A 210 -10.27 9.84 7.05
CA GLN A 210 -11.21 8.98 7.77
C GLN A 210 -12.60 9.02 7.13
N VAL A 211 -13.02 10.20 6.66
CA VAL A 211 -14.27 10.36 5.89
C VAL A 211 -14.20 9.59 4.57
N ASP A 212 -13.08 9.69 3.84
CA ASP A 212 -12.89 9.00 2.56
C ASP A 212 -12.89 7.47 2.71
N LEU A 213 -12.25 6.96 3.77
CA LEU A 213 -12.27 5.55 4.09
C LEU A 213 -13.68 5.06 4.45
N MET A 214 -14.45 5.85 5.20
CA MET A 214 -15.83 5.52 5.55
C MET A 214 -16.75 5.52 4.32
N LYS A 215 -16.63 6.53 3.45
CA LYS A 215 -17.38 6.59 2.19
C LYS A 215 -17.09 5.38 1.31
N LYS A 216 -15.82 4.96 1.24
CA LYS A 216 -15.42 3.77 0.50
C LYS A 216 -16.09 2.50 1.06
N LEU A 217 -15.97 2.28 2.37
CA LEU A 217 -16.50 1.07 3.02
C LEU A 217 -18.04 0.98 3.02
N LEU A 218 -18.74 2.12 3.10
CA LEU A 218 -20.21 2.17 3.07
C LEU A 218 -20.77 2.20 1.64
N GLY A 219 -20.07 2.83 0.71
CA GLY A 219 -20.39 2.83 -0.72
C GLY A 219 -20.28 1.44 -1.35
N GLU A 220 -19.31 0.62 -0.91
CA GLU A 220 -19.20 -0.81 -1.26
C GLU A 220 -20.44 -1.63 -0.82
N ARG A 221 -21.33 -1.06 -0.01
CA ARG A 221 -22.57 -1.69 0.50
C ARG A 221 -23.84 -0.96 0.06
N GLY A 222 -23.75 -0.06 -0.92
CA GLY A 222 -24.90 0.64 -1.51
C GLY A 222 -25.48 1.78 -0.66
N ILE A 223 -24.76 2.24 0.37
CA ILE A 223 -25.14 3.39 1.20
C ILE A 223 -24.43 4.62 0.63
N ASP A 224 -25.21 5.58 0.12
CA ASP A 224 -24.67 6.74 -0.58
C ASP A 224 -24.26 7.91 0.33
N ASP A 225 -23.47 8.84 -0.21
CA ASP A 225 -22.95 10.00 0.51
C ASP A 225 -24.03 10.86 1.20
N ARG A 226 -25.25 10.91 0.67
CA ARG A 226 -26.38 11.68 1.26
C ARG A 226 -26.93 11.00 2.51
N GLN A 227 -26.75 9.69 2.64
CA GLN A 227 -27.10 8.88 3.81
C GLN A 227 -25.96 8.84 4.84
N VAL A 228 -24.69 8.95 4.40
CA VAL A 228 -23.51 8.92 5.28
C VAL A 228 -23.28 10.24 6.02
N LEU A 229 -23.53 11.39 5.36
CA LEU A 229 -23.24 12.72 5.93
C LEU A 229 -24.05 13.10 7.18
N PRO A 230 -25.32 12.70 7.35
CA PRO A 230 -26.07 12.91 8.59
C PRO A 230 -25.53 12.10 9.78
N LEU A 231 -25.15 10.84 9.54
CA LEU A 231 -24.55 9.93 10.55
C LEU A 231 -23.18 10.41 11.05
N LEU A 232 -22.52 11.28 10.29
CA LEU A 232 -21.24 11.88 10.66
C LEU A 232 -21.38 13.04 11.65
N LYS A 233 -22.60 13.54 11.92
CA LYS A 233 -22.83 14.76 12.72
C LYS A 233 -23.12 14.48 14.21
N THR A 234 -23.40 13.25 14.60
CA THR A 234 -23.70 12.86 15.98
C THR A 234 -22.60 11.92 16.51
N SER A 235 -21.74 12.46 17.39
CA SER A 235 -20.52 11.80 17.88
C SER A 235 -20.77 10.45 18.58
N GLY A 236 -21.96 10.24 19.16
CA GLY A 236 -22.34 8.99 19.83
C GLY A 236 -22.66 7.83 18.89
N GLN A 237 -23.25 8.09 17.71
CA GLN A 237 -23.62 7.05 16.74
C GLN A 237 -22.41 6.60 15.90
N MET A 238 -21.42 7.48 15.73
CA MET A 238 -20.19 7.23 14.97
C MET A 238 -19.28 6.17 15.60
N SER A 239 -19.11 6.19 16.93
CA SER A 239 -18.31 5.18 17.65
C SER A 239 -18.90 3.78 17.45
N GLY A 240 -20.24 3.66 17.52
CA GLY A 240 -20.94 2.38 17.39
C GLY A 240 -20.84 1.76 16.00
N LEU A 241 -20.79 2.60 14.95
CA LEU A 241 -20.65 2.16 13.55
C LEU A 241 -19.22 1.69 13.27
N ILE A 242 -18.23 2.44 13.74
CA ILE A 242 -16.81 2.12 13.60
C ILE A 242 -16.48 0.81 14.34
N ASP A 243 -16.93 0.66 15.58
CA ASP A 243 -16.69 -0.56 16.36
C ASP A 243 -17.36 -1.79 15.72
N ALA A 244 -18.56 -1.63 15.14
CA ALA A 244 -19.25 -2.71 14.45
C ALA A 244 -18.53 -3.15 13.15
N LEU A 245 -18.03 -2.19 12.35
CA LEU A 245 -17.27 -2.47 11.11
C LEU A 245 -15.95 -3.20 11.42
N PHE A 246 -15.31 -2.83 12.52
CA PHE A 246 -14.09 -3.48 12.97
C PHE A 246 -14.33 -4.87 13.59
N GLU A 247 -15.45 -5.09 14.28
CA GLU A 247 -15.84 -6.43 14.75
C GLU A 247 -16.13 -7.38 13.58
N GLU A 248 -16.75 -6.92 12.50
CA GLU A 248 -16.97 -7.71 11.29
C GLU A 248 -15.64 -8.09 10.61
N LYS A 249 -14.70 -7.15 10.47
CA LYS A 249 -13.36 -7.44 9.95
C LYS A 249 -12.56 -8.41 10.82
N ARG A 250 -12.76 -8.39 12.15
CA ARG A 250 -12.18 -9.39 13.07
C ARG A 250 -12.86 -10.76 12.96
N GLY A 251 -14.14 -10.80 12.59
CA GLY A 251 -14.93 -12.02 12.35
C GLY A 251 -14.69 -12.69 11.00
N ALA A 252 -14.05 -12.02 10.04
CA ALA A 252 -13.78 -12.51 8.69
C ALA A 252 -12.83 -13.74 8.60
N HIS A 253 -12.39 -14.29 9.73
CA HIS A 253 -11.72 -15.59 9.79
C HIS A 253 -12.65 -16.79 10.09
N ARG A 254 -13.96 -16.58 10.29
CA ARG A 254 -14.94 -17.69 10.36
C ARG A 254 -16.23 -17.30 9.63
N ASN A 255 -16.66 -18.15 8.70
CA ASN A 255 -17.92 -18.07 7.97
C ASN A 255 -19.14 -18.16 8.91
N ASP A 256 -19.40 -17.12 9.71
CA ASP A 256 -20.55 -17.07 10.60
C ASP A 256 -21.60 -16.09 10.06
N LEU A 257 -22.59 -16.64 9.35
CA LEU A 257 -23.74 -15.91 8.79
C LEU A 257 -24.53 -15.13 9.85
N ASN A 258 -24.44 -15.52 11.13
CA ASN A 258 -25.09 -14.78 12.23
C ASN A 258 -24.45 -13.42 12.50
N TYR A 259 -23.17 -13.23 12.21
CA TYR A 259 -22.50 -11.94 12.45
C TYR A 259 -22.90 -10.89 11.43
N ARG A 260 -22.99 -11.25 10.15
CA ARG A 260 -23.50 -10.37 9.09
C ARG A 260 -24.93 -9.90 9.38
N ALA A 261 -25.83 -10.81 9.76
CA ALA A 261 -27.21 -10.45 10.10
C ALA A 261 -27.31 -9.53 11.34
N LYS A 262 -26.46 -9.75 12.35
CA LYS A 262 -26.39 -8.87 13.54
C LYS A 262 -25.81 -7.49 13.19
N PHE A 263 -24.80 -7.45 12.33
CA PHE A 263 -24.21 -6.20 11.83
C PHE A 263 -25.22 -5.41 11.01
N ASP A 264 -25.91 -6.04 10.04
CA ASP A 264 -26.93 -5.39 9.22
C ASP A 264 -28.11 -4.88 10.04
N LYS A 265 -28.52 -5.61 11.09
CA LYS A 265 -29.55 -5.17 12.04
C LYS A 265 -29.11 -3.94 12.84
N LYS A 266 -27.83 -3.89 13.25
CA LYS A 266 -27.24 -2.76 13.97
C LYS A 266 -27.05 -1.54 13.06
N LEU A 267 -26.66 -1.78 11.81
CA LEU A 267 -26.53 -0.76 10.76
C LEU A 267 -27.89 -0.13 10.43
N ARG A 268 -28.94 -0.94 10.22
CA ARG A 268 -30.32 -0.43 10.00
C ARG A 268 -30.82 0.40 11.17
N ARG A 269 -30.60 -0.08 12.40
CA ARG A 269 -30.99 0.67 13.61
C ARG A 269 -30.30 2.04 13.72
N VAL A 270 -29.02 2.11 13.38
CA VAL A 270 -28.25 3.38 13.37
C VAL A 270 -28.73 4.31 12.25
N VAL A 271 -29.17 3.77 11.11
CA VAL A 271 -29.72 4.54 9.98
C VAL A 271 -31.17 5.01 10.25
N GLU A 272 -31.97 4.24 11.00
CA GLU A 272 -33.37 4.57 11.33
C GLU A 272 -33.51 5.52 12.54
N GLU A 273 -32.53 5.55 13.46
CA GLU A 273 -32.52 6.38 14.67
C GLU A 273 -31.79 7.74 14.49
N GLY A 274 -31.32 8.09 13.28
CA GLY A 274 -30.59 9.34 12.96
C GLY A 274 -31.26 10.16 11.87
#